data_AF-A0A844WW85-F1
#
_entry.id   AF-A0A844WW85-F1
#
_cell.length_a   1.000
_cell.length_b   1.000
_cell.length_c   1.000
_cell.angle_alpha   90.00
_cell.angle_beta   90.00
_cell.angle_gamma   90.00
#
_symmetry.space_group_name_H-M   'P 1'
#
loop_
_entity.id
_entity.type
_entity.pdbx_description
1 polymer ?
#
loop_
_entity_poly.entity_id
_entity_poly.type
_entity_poly.pdbx_seq_one_letter_code
_entity_poly.pdbx_strand_id
1 'polypeptide(L)'
;MAEHPNLYKFWIWTIFWWLMLFGRGISWGRDFFPEVPRFYYKIIASFLIALPILSIFLPTIRQEIVRRYKFEKIPVWHIFLAFLFLGIADIAEHRRIGHELLVITRDRKDLIEELMEIPCLLCLALTTFYMQKNEQKKENL
;
A
#
# COMPACT_ATOMS: atom_id res chain seq x y z
N MET A 1 -5.68 -9.64 -26.76
CA MET A 1 -5.61 -8.23 -26.34
C MET A 1 -6.58 -8.08 -25.18
N ALA A 2 -6.13 -7.74 -23.98
CA ALA A 2 -7.07 -7.33 -22.93
C ALA A 2 -7.81 -6.10 -23.47
N GLU A 3 -9.14 -6.11 -23.48
CA GLU A 3 -9.90 -4.93 -23.89
C GLU A 3 -9.42 -3.75 -23.04
N HIS A 4 -8.87 -2.69 -23.67
CA HIS A 4 -8.41 -1.46 -23.02
C HIS A 4 -9.25 -0.97 -21.82
N PRO A 5 -10.61 -1.03 -21.83
CA PRO A 5 -11.41 -0.67 -20.65
C PRO A 5 -11.09 -1.46 -19.36
N ASN A 6 -10.64 -2.71 -19.46
CA ASN A 6 -10.33 -3.54 -18.28
C ASN A 6 -9.01 -3.14 -17.62
N LEU A 7 -8.04 -2.65 -18.40
CA LEU A 7 -6.77 -2.12 -17.90
C LEU A 7 -6.98 -0.84 -17.11
N TYR A 8 -7.76 0.10 -17.65
CA TYR A 8 -8.05 1.37 -16.97
C TYR A 8 -8.78 1.15 -15.63
N LYS A 9 -9.74 0.22 -15.59
CA LYS A 9 -10.44 -0.18 -14.35
C LYS A 9 -9.47 -0.71 -13.28
N PHE A 10 -8.48 -1.51 -13.68
CA PHE A 10 -7.45 -2.02 -12.77
C PHE A 10 -6.55 -0.91 -12.21
N TRP A 11 -6.16 0.07 -13.03
CA TRP A 11 -5.34 1.19 -12.57
C TRP A 11 -6.11 2.17 -11.68
N ILE A 12 -7.39 2.43 -11.97
CA ILE A 12 -8.27 3.16 -11.03
C ILE A 12 -8.33 2.43 -9.69
N TRP A 13 -8.55 1.12 -9.71
CA TRP A 13 -8.56 0.31 -8.49
C TRP A 13 -7.23 0.41 -7.72
N THR A 14 -6.10 0.43 -8.44
CA THR A 14 -4.77 0.64 -7.85
C THR A 14 -4.63 2.03 -7.22
N ILE A 15 -5.19 3.08 -7.83
CA ILE A 15 -5.20 4.43 -7.26
C ILE A 15 -5.99 4.47 -5.95
N PHE A 16 -7.11 3.74 -5.84
CA PHE A 16 -7.86 3.64 -4.59
C PHE A 16 -7.04 2.98 -3.47
N TRP A 17 -6.23 1.96 -3.78
CA TRP A 17 -5.27 1.41 -2.81
C TRP A 17 -4.24 2.44 -2.36
N TRP A 18 -3.72 3.25 -3.27
CA TRP A 18 -2.79 4.33 -2.91
C TRP A 18 -3.43 5.37 -2.00
N LEU A 19 -4.65 5.83 -2.33
CA LEU A 19 -5.39 6.78 -1.49
C LEU A 19 -5.59 6.22 -0.08
N MET A 20 -5.92 4.93 0.02
CA MET A 20 -6.06 4.22 1.30
C MET A 20 -4.74 4.16 2.09
N LEU A 21 -3.61 3.88 1.43
CA LEU A 21 -2.30 3.85 2.07
C LEU A 21 -1.87 5.23 2.57
N PHE A 22 -2.08 6.29 1.78
CA PHE A 22 -1.81 7.66 2.19
C PHE A 22 -2.66 8.09 3.39
N GLY A 23 -3.94 7.71 3.40
CA GLY A 23 -4.84 8.01 4.51
C GLY A 23 -4.44 7.37 5.83
N ARG A 24 -3.80 6.18 5.79
CA ARG A 24 -3.24 5.54 6.99
C ARG A 24 -2.12 6.39 7.61
N GLY A 25 -1.21 6.93 6.79
CA GLY A 25 -0.07 7.73 7.26
C GLY A 25 -0.46 9.04 7.95
N ILE A 26 -1.63 9.62 7.63
CA ILE A 26 -2.18 10.81 8.30
C ILE A 26 -3.26 10.48 9.35
N SER A 27 -3.37 9.19 9.70
CA SER A 27 -4.42 8.63 10.56
C SER A 27 -5.83 9.14 10.25
N TRP A 28 -6.14 9.34 8.96
CA TRP A 28 -7.43 9.86 8.47
C TRP A 28 -7.88 11.19 9.09
N GLY A 29 -6.94 12.04 9.50
CA GLY A 29 -7.26 13.35 10.09
C GLY A 29 -7.47 13.33 11.60
N ARG A 30 -7.30 12.17 12.25
CA ARG A 30 -7.42 12.01 13.72
C ARG A 30 -6.51 12.96 14.47
N ASP A 31 -5.27 13.10 14.01
CA ASP A 31 -4.25 13.86 14.71
C ASP A 31 -4.45 15.38 14.54
N PHE A 32 -5.26 15.80 13.56
CA PHE A 32 -5.63 17.20 13.31
C PHE A 32 -6.89 17.64 14.06
N PHE A 33 -7.80 16.71 14.37
CA PHE A 33 -9.07 16.99 15.03
C PHE A 33 -9.28 16.07 16.25
N PRO A 34 -8.46 16.19 17.30
CA PRO A 34 -8.48 15.29 18.45
C PRO A 34 -9.79 15.38 19.28
N GLU A 35 -10.53 16.47 19.15
CA GLU A 35 -11.82 16.74 19.79
C GLU A 35 -12.94 15.80 19.30
N VAL A 36 -12.81 15.25 18.08
CA VAL A 36 -13.86 14.43 17.46
C VAL A 36 -13.77 12.99 17.98
N PRO A 37 -14.92 12.35 18.30
CA PRO A 37 -14.92 10.98 18.78
C PRO A 37 -14.21 9.99 17.84
N ARG A 38 -13.34 9.15 18.41
CA ARG A 38 -12.52 8.15 17.69
C ARG A 38 -13.33 7.22 16.77
N PHE A 39 -14.60 7.01 17.09
CA PHE A 39 -15.49 6.15 16.33
C PHE A 39 -15.71 6.64 14.88
N TYR A 40 -15.73 7.96 14.65
CA TYR A 40 -15.90 8.52 13.30
C TYR A 40 -14.73 8.16 12.38
N TYR A 41 -13.49 8.29 12.85
CA TYR A 41 -12.30 7.89 12.09
C TYR A 41 -12.28 6.40 11.77
N LYS A 42 -12.75 5.56 12.69
CA LYS A 42 -12.88 4.12 12.46
C LYS A 42 -13.90 3.81 11.36
N ILE A 43 -15.04 4.51 11.36
CA ILE A 43 -16.04 4.38 10.30
C ILE A 43 -15.45 4.80 8.95
N ILE A 44 -14.83 5.99 8.89
CA ILE A 44 -14.23 6.52 7.65
C ILE A 44 -13.18 5.53 7.11
N ALA A 45 -12.24 5.10 7.96
CA ALA A 45 -11.24 4.12 7.59
C ALA A 45 -11.87 2.81 7.10
N SER A 46 -12.89 2.30 7.80
CA SER A 46 -13.58 1.07 7.42
C SER A 46 -14.26 1.17 6.06
N PHE A 47 -14.94 2.29 5.76
CA PHE A 47 -15.57 2.50 4.45
C PHE A 47 -14.53 2.63 3.34
N LEU A 48 -13.44 3.35 3.59
CA LEU A 48 -12.38 3.56 2.60
C LEU A 48 -11.61 2.28 2.29
N ILE A 49 -11.42 1.40 3.28
CA ILE A 49 -10.83 0.06 3.09
C ILE A 49 -11.83 -0.89 2.41
N ALA A 50 -13.13 -0.78 2.71
CA ALA A 50 -14.13 -1.66 2.12
C ALA A 50 -14.25 -1.50 0.60
N LEU A 51 -14.11 -0.28 0.07
CA LEU A 51 -14.18 0.01 -1.38
C LEU A 51 -13.19 -0.84 -2.22
N PRO A 52 -11.87 -0.79 -1.98
CA PRO A 52 -10.88 -1.59 -2.72
C PRO A 52 -11.01 -3.09 -2.42
N ILE A 53 -11.45 -3.49 -1.22
CA ILE A 53 -11.67 -4.90 -0.88
C ILE A 53 -12.86 -5.47 -1.64
N LEU A 54 -14.01 -4.79 -1.63
CA LEU A 54 -15.22 -5.26 -2.32
C LEU A 54 -15.01 -5.32 -3.84
N SER A 55 -14.23 -4.40 -4.39
CA SER A 55 -13.90 -4.40 -5.82
C SER A 55 -12.97 -5.53 -6.25
N ILE A 56 -12.29 -6.25 -5.33
CA ILE A 56 -11.59 -7.50 -5.65
C ILE A 56 -12.56 -8.58 -6.14
N PHE A 57 -13.83 -8.56 -5.72
CA PHE A 57 -14.81 -9.55 -6.20
C PHE A 57 -15.25 -9.33 -7.65
N LEU A 58 -14.94 -8.17 -8.24
CA LEU A 58 -15.26 -7.89 -9.64
C LEU A 58 -14.41 -8.78 -10.58
N PRO A 59 -15.04 -9.48 -11.55
CA PRO A 59 -14.35 -10.40 -12.43
C PRO A 59 -13.25 -9.71 -13.24
N THR A 60 -13.46 -8.45 -13.63
CA THR A 60 -12.46 -7.63 -14.34
C THR A 60 -11.16 -7.48 -13.54
N ILE A 61 -11.25 -7.15 -12.24
CA ILE A 61 -10.08 -6.97 -11.39
C ILE A 61 -9.38 -8.30 -11.16
N ARG A 62 -10.13 -9.37 -10.90
CA ARG A 62 -9.56 -10.72 -10.69
C ARG A 62 -8.82 -11.25 -11.91
N GLN A 63 -9.39 -11.09 -13.10
CA GLN A 63 -8.77 -11.51 -14.34
C GLN A 63 -7.45 -10.77 -14.57
N GLU A 64 -7.43 -9.46 -14.32
CA GLU A 64 -6.22 -8.63 -14.45
C GLU A 64 -5.15 -8.97 -13.40
N ILE A 65 -5.54 -9.31 -12.16
CA ILE A 65 -4.62 -9.82 -11.13
C ILE A 65 -3.99 -11.14 -11.57
N VAL A 66 -4.81 -12.12 -11.99
CA VAL A 66 -4.33 -13.45 -12.41
C VAL A 66 -3.46 -13.35 -13.65
N ARG A 67 -3.82 -12.47 -14.61
CA ARG A 67 -3.02 -12.23 -15.81
C ARG A 67 -1.63 -11.70 -15.43
N ARG A 68 -1.55 -10.68 -14.58
CA ARG A 68 -0.26 -10.11 -14.14
C ARG A 68 0.56 -11.12 -13.34
N TYR A 69 -0.08 -11.88 -12.47
CA TYR A 69 0.59 -12.92 -11.70
C TYR A 69 1.22 -14.01 -12.59
N LYS A 70 0.54 -14.42 -13.67
CA LYS A 70 1.01 -15.48 -14.57
C LYS A 70 1.99 -15.01 -15.65
N PHE A 71 1.80 -13.80 -16.18
CA PHE A 71 2.46 -13.37 -17.42
C PHE A 71 3.36 -12.14 -17.28
N GLU A 72 3.38 -11.48 -16.12
CA GLU A 72 4.25 -10.33 -15.88
C GLU A 72 5.40 -10.65 -14.94
N LYS A 73 6.55 -10.04 -15.22
CA LYS A 73 7.69 -10.10 -14.32
C LYS A 73 7.41 -9.18 -13.15
N ILE A 74 7.04 -9.78 -12.02
CA ILE A 74 6.87 -9.06 -10.77
C ILE A 74 8.26 -8.67 -10.26
N PRO A 75 8.51 -7.40 -9.91
CA PRO A 75 9.83 -7.00 -9.45
C PRO A 75 10.00 -7.36 -7.97
N VAL A 76 10.34 -8.64 -7.74
CA VAL A 76 10.41 -9.28 -6.41
C VAL A 76 11.25 -8.48 -5.40
N TRP A 77 12.33 -7.85 -5.86
CA TRP A 77 13.20 -7.03 -4.99
C TRP A 77 12.50 -5.83 -4.36
N HIS A 78 11.68 -5.09 -5.12
CA HIS A 78 10.94 -3.96 -4.56
C HIS A 78 9.90 -4.43 -3.53
N ILE A 79 9.23 -5.55 -3.81
CA ILE A 79 8.25 -6.13 -2.89
C ILE A 79 8.93 -6.62 -1.61
N PHE A 80 10.05 -7.33 -1.75
CA PHE A 80 10.83 -7.79 -0.60
C PHE A 80 11.29 -6.62 0.27
N LEU A 81 11.83 -5.57 -0.33
CA LEU A 81 12.23 -4.36 0.38
C LEU A 81 11.04 -3.67 1.05
N ALA A 82 9.88 -3.57 0.37
CA ALA A 82 8.67 -3.02 0.97
C ALA A 82 8.26 -3.81 2.23
N PHE A 83 8.26 -5.14 2.17
CA PHE A 83 7.98 -5.99 3.33
C PHE A 83 9.03 -5.86 4.44
N LEU A 84 10.30 -5.71 4.08
CA LEU A 84 11.37 -5.48 5.05
C LEU A 84 11.16 -4.15 5.80
N PHE A 85 10.92 -3.05 5.08
CA PHE A 85 10.66 -1.74 5.67
C PHE A 85 9.38 -1.73 6.50
N LEU A 86 8.31 -2.37 6.02
CA LEU A 86 7.06 -2.55 6.76
C LEU A 86 7.27 -3.35 8.05
N GLY A 87 8.06 -4.44 7.99
CA GLY A 87 8.37 -5.24 9.16
C GLY A 87 9.17 -4.47 10.20
N ILE A 88 10.11 -3.62 9.78
CA ILE A 88 10.86 -2.77 10.72
C ILE A 88 9.95 -1.69 11.33
N ALA A 89 9.04 -1.10 10.56
CA ALA A 89 8.02 -0.18 11.08
C ALA A 89 7.11 -0.89 12.12
N ASP A 90 6.63 -2.11 11.85
CA ASP A 90 5.81 -2.89 12.79
C ASP A 90 6.56 -3.25 14.08
N ILE A 91 7.83 -3.63 13.97
CA ILE A 91 8.69 -3.91 15.13
C ILE A 91 8.89 -2.65 15.98
N ALA A 92 9.08 -1.50 15.35
CA ALA A 92 9.18 -0.20 16.02
C ALA A 92 7.86 0.15 16.73
N GLU A 93 6.71 -0.04 16.07
CA GLU A 93 5.39 0.31 16.59
C GLU A 93 4.97 -0.55 17.80
N HIS A 94 5.11 -1.88 17.70
CA HIS A 94 4.49 -2.83 18.63
C HIS A 94 5.44 -3.46 19.66
N ARG A 95 6.75 -3.10 19.65
CA ARG A 95 7.80 -3.77 20.47
C ARG A 95 7.77 -5.30 20.37
N ARG A 96 7.47 -5.84 19.19
CA ARG A 96 7.56 -7.29 18.96
C ARG A 96 9.02 -7.76 18.96
N ILE A 97 9.21 -9.07 18.96
CA ILE A 97 10.50 -9.79 19.01
C ILE A 97 11.53 -9.08 18.08
N GLY A 98 12.60 -8.53 18.66
CA GLY A 98 13.62 -7.77 17.93
C GLY A 98 13.84 -6.32 18.39
N HIS A 99 13.00 -5.79 19.29
CA HIS A 99 13.17 -4.44 19.84
C HIS A 99 14.54 -4.19 20.53
N GLU A 100 15.16 -5.22 21.09
CA GLU A 100 16.52 -5.12 21.67
C GLU A 100 17.60 -4.93 20.59
N LEU A 101 17.39 -5.46 19.38
CA LEU A 101 18.32 -5.38 18.25
C LEU A 101 18.38 -3.97 17.63
N LEU A 102 17.29 -3.20 17.74
CA LEU A 102 17.16 -1.86 17.16
C LEU A 102 17.41 -0.71 18.16
N VAL A 103 17.70 -1.01 19.44
CA VAL A 103 18.01 0.00 20.48
C VAL A 103 16.99 1.16 20.48
N ILE A 104 15.70 0.80 20.37
CA ILE A 104 14.62 1.79 20.24
C ILE A 104 14.33 2.38 21.62
N THR A 105 14.77 3.61 21.84
CA THR A 105 14.33 4.43 22.97
C THR A 105 12.89 4.89 22.73
N ARG A 106 12.11 5.03 23.82
CA ARG A 106 10.68 5.40 23.76
C ARG A 106 10.42 6.71 22.99
N ASP A 107 11.40 7.60 22.99
CA ASP A 107 11.37 8.93 22.38
C ASP A 107 11.67 8.93 20.86
N ARG A 108 12.30 7.86 20.33
CA ARG A 108 12.65 7.74 18.90
C ARG A 108 11.77 6.75 18.14
N LYS A 109 10.78 6.17 18.83
CA LYS A 109 9.92 5.13 18.30
C LYS A 109 9.12 5.63 17.09
N ASP A 110 8.37 6.71 17.28
CA ASP A 110 7.48 7.27 16.26
C ASP A 110 8.30 7.78 15.06
N LEU A 111 9.48 8.34 15.31
CA LEU A 111 10.42 8.77 14.26
C LEU A 111 10.92 7.59 13.41
N ILE A 112 11.27 6.46 14.03
CA ILE A 112 11.74 5.27 13.30
C ILE A 112 10.60 4.64 12.51
N GLU A 113 9.39 4.59 13.08
CA GLU A 113 8.19 4.10 12.41
C GLU A 113 7.93 4.91 11.13
N GLU A 114 7.78 6.23 11.25
CA GLU A 114 7.56 7.13 10.11
C GLU A 114 8.72 7.05 9.09
N LEU A 115 9.96 7.00 9.56
CA LEU A 115 11.14 6.91 8.70
C LEU A 115 11.16 5.63 7.87
N MET A 116 10.61 4.52 8.38
CA MET A 116 10.56 3.23 7.68
C MET A 116 9.31 3.07 6.82
N GLU A 117 8.24 3.80 7.12
CA GLU A 117 7.07 3.89 6.24
C GLU A 117 7.38 4.57 4.90
N ILE A 118 8.21 5.61 4.90
CA ILE A 118 8.61 6.33 3.66
C ILE A 118 9.28 5.40 2.63
N PRO A 119 10.37 4.66 2.93
CA PRO A 119 11.01 3.75 1.99
C PRO A 119 10.13 2.55 1.65
N CYS A 120 9.23 2.12 2.54
CA CYS A 120 8.20 1.13 2.23
C CYS A 120 7.27 1.63 1.10
N LEU A 121 6.68 2.81 1.28
CA LEU A 121 5.82 3.44 0.28
C LEU A 121 6.57 3.69 -1.03
N LEU A 122 7.84 4.11 -0.98
CA LEU A 122 8.66 4.30 -2.16
C LEU A 122 8.86 2.99 -2.95
N CYS A 123 9.13 1.87 -2.26
CA CYS A 123 9.28 0.57 -2.91
C CYS A 123 7.98 0.11 -3.59
N LEU A 124 6.84 0.32 -2.93
CA LEU A 124 5.52 0.04 -3.52
C LEU A 124 5.27 0.94 -4.74
N ALA A 125 5.63 2.22 -4.66
CA ALA A 125 5.46 3.17 -5.76
C ALA A 125 6.29 2.75 -6.97
N LEU A 126 7.56 2.42 -6.76
CA LEU A 126 8.45 1.90 -7.81
C LEU A 126 7.93 0.60 -8.42
N THR A 127 7.34 -0.28 -7.61
CA THR A 127 6.69 -1.50 -8.11
C THR A 127 5.54 -1.16 -9.06
N THR A 128 4.64 -0.26 -8.64
CA THR A 128 3.50 0.14 -9.48
C THR A 128 3.94 0.86 -10.76
N PHE A 129 4.92 1.76 -10.67
CA PHE A 129 5.48 2.46 -11.83
C PHE A 129 6.17 1.51 -12.81
N TYR A 130 6.94 0.54 -12.30
CA TYR A 130 7.58 -0.49 -13.11
C TYR A 130 6.55 -1.31 -13.89
N MET A 131 5.47 -1.73 -13.23
CA MET A 131 4.40 -2.50 -13.86
C MET A 131 3.67 -1.66 -14.92
N GLN A 132 3.36 -0.39 -14.63
CA GLN A 132 2.70 0.51 -15.57
C GLN A 132 3.56 0.78 -16.81
N LYS A 133 4.87 1.00 -16.62
CA LYS A 133 5.81 1.23 -17.73
C LYS A 133 5.95 -0.01 -18.63
N ASN A 134 6.00 -1.20 -18.02
CA ASN A 134 6.05 -2.46 -18.78
C ASN A 134 4.79 -2.69 -19.60
N GLU A 135 3.64 -2.27 -19.08
CA GLU A 135 2.36 -2.37 -19.78
C GLU A 135 2.29 -1.42 -20.97
N GLN A 136 2.65 -0.14 -20.78
CA GLN A 136 2.74 0.84 -21.87
C GLN A 136 3.71 0.40 -22.97
N LYS A 137 4.85 -0.21 -22.61
CA LYS A 137 5.81 -0.72 -23.60
C LYS A 137 5.22 -1.86 -24.44
N LYS A 138 4.32 -2.68 -23.89
CA LYS A 138 3.66 -3.78 -24.62
C LYS A 138 2.51 -3.30 -25.49
N GLU A 139 1.86 -2.18 -25.16
CA GLU A 139 0.81 -1.58 -26.00
C GLU A 139 1.40 -0.88 -27.24
N ASN A 140 2.61 -0.32 -27.13
CA ASN A 140 3.29 0.39 -28.22
C ASN A 140 4.09 -0.52 -29.19
N LEU A 141 4.02 -1.85 -29.01
CA LEU A 141 4.81 -2.86 -29.73
C LEU A 141 3.87 -3.81 -30.48
#